data_AF-A0A2M8QWW5-F1
#
_entry.id   AF-A0A2M8QWW5-F1
#
_cell.length_a   1.000
_cell.length_b   1.000
_cell.length_c   1.000
_cell.angle_alpha   90.00
_cell.angle_beta   90.00
_cell.angle_gamma   90.00
#
_symmetry.space_group_name_H-M   'P 1'
#
loop_
_entity.id
_entity.type
_entity.pdbx_description
1 polymer ?
#
loop_
_entity_poly.entity_id
_entity_poly.type
_entity_poly.pdbx_seq_one_letter_code
_entity_poly.pdbx_strand_id
1 'polypeptide(L)'
;MATEPKHFTKLSDAELRNRQLEIDDPHHQANLVNHIPEGVSPVRILNVYRFSKYPAEKAYCSKCEARRHRDGFTVELDDGSVAILGSKCGADLWGQSWHDIAADFGIELERAGIIIGFSRILPELKAVITALEKWRPTIRTVAKNQRQFQGVMPETFRRLRNAAVRVDRALMVHQQVRDLIKEAEYERRYGNAPSTPFYVMHERKVHELQGYAFFEHSNIEVLYDLALQDLAAAVEVGSNTQLHSQHKLRMHRAKLGDAMERLERVASAVRAVQLFYASDNLVRVAHWIERDMPGEEFEVGDHALTNLHSGRTVRMPQDYRMVDIEPARRLKKLSHGR
;
A
#
# COMPACT_ATOMS: atom_id res chain seq x y z
N MET A 1 48.06 -14.24 -30.34
CA MET A 1 48.01 -13.28 -29.21
C MET A 1 46.59 -13.30 -28.72
N ALA A 2 46.33 -13.71 -27.47
CA ALA A 2 44.99 -13.66 -26.91
C ALA A 2 44.63 -12.18 -26.70
N THR A 3 43.63 -11.70 -27.43
CA THR A 3 43.05 -10.37 -27.22
C THR A 3 42.53 -10.29 -25.79
N GLU A 4 42.94 -9.25 -25.04
CA GLU A 4 42.38 -9.01 -23.71
C GLU A 4 40.85 -8.97 -23.80
N PRO A 5 40.13 -9.66 -22.91
CA PRO A 5 38.67 -9.66 -22.94
C PRO A 5 38.18 -8.21 -22.77
N LYS A 6 37.37 -7.72 -23.71
CA LYS A 6 36.69 -6.42 -23.60
C LYS A 6 35.90 -6.42 -22.28
N HIS A 7 36.40 -5.69 -21.28
CA HIS A 7 35.68 -5.50 -20.03
C HIS A 7 34.42 -4.68 -20.29
N PHE A 8 33.27 -5.26 -19.95
CA PHE A 8 31.99 -4.61 -20.09
C PHE A 8 31.87 -3.45 -19.08
N THR A 9 31.67 -2.24 -19.60
CA THR A 9 31.34 -1.07 -18.77
C THR A 9 29.86 -1.10 -18.45
N LYS A 10 29.53 -1.06 -17.16
CA LYS A 10 28.16 -0.96 -16.68
C LYS A 10 27.46 0.27 -17.27
N LEU A 11 26.27 0.06 -17.83
CA LEU A 11 25.48 1.14 -18.41
C LEU A 11 25.01 2.14 -17.34
N SER A 12 24.98 3.41 -17.74
CA SER A 12 24.32 4.49 -16.99
C SER A 12 22.80 4.37 -17.04
N ASP A 13 22.12 5.01 -16.10
CA ASP A 13 20.65 5.05 -16.08
C ASP A 13 20.05 5.74 -17.32
N ALA A 14 20.76 6.70 -17.90
CA ALA A 14 20.34 7.36 -19.14
C ALA A 14 20.39 6.39 -20.33
N GLU A 15 21.44 5.56 -20.41
CA GLU A 15 21.55 4.51 -21.43
C GLU A 15 20.49 3.43 -21.22
N LEU A 16 20.29 2.98 -19.96
CA LEU A 16 19.25 1.99 -19.64
C LEU A 16 17.83 2.47 -19.97
N ARG A 17 17.54 3.78 -19.85
CA ARG A 17 16.24 4.35 -20.25
C ARG A 17 15.99 4.28 -21.76
N ASN A 18 17.05 4.46 -22.55
CA ASN A 18 16.95 4.51 -24.01
C ASN A 18 17.14 3.14 -24.66
N ARG A 19 17.65 2.16 -23.91
CA ARG A 19 17.92 0.81 -24.40
C ARG A 19 16.65 -0.03 -24.39
N GLN A 20 16.37 -0.66 -25.53
CA GLN A 20 15.33 -1.67 -25.63
C GLN A 20 15.87 -3.02 -25.14
N LEU A 21 15.67 -3.32 -23.85
CA LEU A 21 16.14 -4.56 -23.21
C LEU A 21 15.18 -5.74 -23.41
N GLU A 22 13.93 -5.47 -23.75
CA GLU A 22 12.96 -6.47 -24.17
C GLU A 22 12.44 -6.10 -25.57
N ILE A 23 12.42 -7.09 -26.46
CA ILE A 23 11.98 -6.93 -27.85
C ILE A 23 10.97 -8.01 -28.22
N ASP A 24 9.99 -7.64 -29.05
CA ASP A 24 8.99 -8.59 -29.54
C ASP A 24 9.55 -9.46 -30.68
N ASP A 25 10.36 -8.87 -31.57
CA ASP A 25 10.91 -9.53 -32.75
C ASP A 25 12.44 -9.31 -32.87
N PRO A 26 13.25 -10.37 -32.67
CA PRO A 26 14.71 -10.27 -32.75
C PRO A 26 15.28 -10.22 -34.17
N HIS A 27 14.48 -10.48 -35.21
CA HIS A 27 15.01 -10.60 -36.57
C HIS A 27 15.39 -9.27 -37.22
N HIS A 28 14.91 -8.13 -36.69
CA HIS A 28 15.14 -6.80 -37.25
C HIS A 28 16.35 -6.06 -36.64
N GLN A 29 17.25 -6.76 -35.97
CA GLN A 29 18.45 -6.14 -35.39
C GLN A 29 19.53 -5.89 -36.44
N ALA A 30 20.24 -4.78 -36.31
CA ALA A 30 21.41 -4.47 -37.15
C ALA A 30 22.52 -5.49 -36.89
N ASN A 31 23.28 -5.84 -37.94
CA ASN A 31 24.40 -6.79 -37.91
C ASN A 31 24.02 -8.21 -37.42
N LEU A 32 22.77 -8.61 -37.60
CA LEU A 32 22.32 -9.94 -37.22
C LEU A 32 22.93 -11.02 -38.12
N VAL A 33 23.55 -12.04 -37.51
CA VAL A 33 24.12 -13.20 -38.18
C VAL A 33 23.27 -14.45 -37.96
N ASN A 34 23.06 -15.21 -39.03
CA ASN A 34 22.29 -16.45 -39.01
C ASN A 34 23.06 -17.63 -38.39
N HIS A 35 24.40 -17.53 -38.32
CA HIS A 35 25.29 -18.49 -37.68
C HIS A 35 26.39 -17.71 -36.95
N ILE A 36 26.87 -18.25 -35.82
CA ILE A 36 28.02 -17.66 -35.10
C ILE A 36 29.30 -18.02 -35.89
N PRO A 37 30.10 -17.04 -36.35
CA PRO A 37 31.34 -17.32 -37.07
C PRO A 37 32.35 -18.12 -36.24
N GLU A 38 33.21 -18.88 -36.91
CA GLU A 38 34.25 -19.67 -36.23
C GLU A 38 35.25 -18.75 -35.52
N GLY A 39 35.59 -19.09 -34.27
CA GLY A 39 36.51 -18.31 -33.44
C GLY A 39 35.91 -17.06 -32.80
N VAL A 40 34.65 -16.72 -33.11
CA VAL A 40 33.93 -15.56 -32.55
C VAL A 40 33.15 -16.00 -31.31
N SER A 41 33.33 -15.28 -30.20
CA SER A 41 32.72 -15.59 -28.91
C SER A 41 31.64 -14.57 -28.51
N PRO A 42 30.61 -14.98 -27.75
CA PRO A 42 29.61 -14.04 -27.26
C PRO A 42 30.18 -13.16 -26.14
N VAL A 43 29.94 -11.86 -26.23
CA VAL A 43 30.42 -10.85 -25.28
C VAL A 43 29.37 -10.59 -24.20
N ARG A 44 28.14 -10.25 -24.60
CA ARG A 44 27.06 -9.89 -23.66
C ARG A 44 25.68 -10.11 -24.24
N ILE A 45 24.69 -10.12 -23.36
CA ILE A 45 23.27 -10.09 -23.75
C ILE A 45 22.88 -8.66 -24.12
N LEU A 46 22.26 -8.51 -25.30
CA LEU A 46 21.74 -7.25 -25.80
C LEU A 46 20.31 -6.98 -25.33
N ASN A 47 19.45 -7.98 -25.47
CA ASN A 47 18.04 -7.94 -25.09
C ASN A 47 17.47 -9.35 -24.95
N VAL A 48 16.30 -9.45 -24.33
CA VAL A 48 15.47 -10.67 -24.30
C VAL A 48 14.33 -10.56 -25.29
N TYR A 49 13.95 -11.70 -25.87
CA TYR A 49 12.74 -11.82 -26.66
C TYR A 49 11.85 -12.94 -26.11
N ARG A 50 10.53 -12.75 -26.25
CA ARG A 50 9.54 -13.77 -25.92
C ARG A 50 8.32 -13.63 -26.83
N PHE A 51 8.12 -14.61 -27.73
CA PHE A 51 6.93 -14.64 -28.56
C PHE A 51 5.70 -15.04 -27.75
N SER A 52 4.68 -14.18 -27.80
CA SER A 52 3.38 -14.40 -27.15
C SER A 52 2.51 -15.39 -27.93
N LYS A 53 2.59 -15.37 -29.28
CA LYS A 53 1.80 -16.21 -30.19
C LYS A 53 2.51 -17.53 -30.55
N TYR A 54 3.03 -18.22 -29.55
CA TYR A 54 3.58 -19.56 -29.76
C TYR A 54 2.46 -20.57 -30.12
N PRO A 55 2.65 -21.47 -31.10
CA PRO A 55 3.88 -21.77 -31.85
C PRO A 55 4.03 -21.05 -33.20
N ALA A 56 3.11 -20.15 -33.56
CA ALA A 56 3.10 -19.49 -34.86
C ALA A 56 4.36 -18.63 -35.08
N GLU A 57 4.86 -18.00 -34.02
CA GLU A 57 6.06 -17.16 -34.03
C GLU A 57 7.18 -17.82 -33.21
N LYS A 58 8.39 -17.90 -33.80
CA LYS A 58 9.61 -18.42 -33.17
C LYS A 58 10.84 -17.78 -33.81
N ALA A 59 11.91 -17.61 -33.05
CA ALA A 59 13.18 -17.12 -33.60
C ALA A 59 14.09 -18.25 -34.03
N TYR A 60 14.81 -18.04 -35.13
CA TYR A 60 15.87 -18.93 -35.59
C TYR A 60 17.12 -18.76 -34.72
N CYS A 61 17.68 -19.86 -34.22
CA CYS A 61 18.84 -19.83 -33.33
C CYS A 61 20.14 -19.87 -34.11
N SER A 62 20.99 -18.85 -33.95
CA SER A 62 22.30 -18.79 -34.62
C SER A 62 23.30 -19.86 -34.12
N LYS A 63 23.02 -20.55 -33.00
CA LYS A 63 23.88 -21.62 -32.49
C LYS A 63 23.46 -23.02 -32.93
N CYS A 64 22.17 -23.34 -32.80
CA CYS A 64 21.70 -24.70 -33.07
C CYS A 64 21.12 -24.88 -34.47
N GLU A 65 20.96 -23.77 -35.21
CA GLU A 65 20.56 -23.64 -36.61
C GLU A 65 19.22 -24.34 -36.95
N ALA A 66 19.07 -25.63 -36.73
CA ALA A 66 17.85 -26.36 -36.99
C ALA A 66 16.65 -25.99 -36.08
N ARG A 67 16.86 -25.48 -34.86
CA ARG A 67 15.76 -25.29 -33.89
C ARG A 67 15.31 -23.83 -33.82
N ARG A 68 14.00 -23.68 -33.69
CA ARG A 68 13.36 -22.39 -33.44
C ARG A 68 12.91 -22.28 -31.99
N HIS A 69 13.19 -21.15 -31.34
CA HIS A 69 12.87 -20.92 -29.93
C HIS A 69 11.70 -19.96 -29.75
N ARG A 70 10.93 -20.21 -28.68
CA ARG A 70 9.86 -19.30 -28.24
C ARG A 70 10.43 -18.05 -27.58
N ASP A 71 11.50 -18.22 -26.83
CA ASP A 71 12.14 -17.20 -26.02
C ASP A 71 13.65 -17.41 -25.96
N GLY A 72 14.35 -16.32 -25.65
CA GLY A 72 15.79 -16.29 -25.63
C GLY A 72 16.34 -14.88 -25.56
N PHE A 73 17.53 -14.72 -26.14
CA PHE A 73 18.32 -13.52 -26.07
C PHE A 73 18.88 -13.17 -27.44
N THR A 74 19.10 -11.89 -27.71
CA THR A 74 20.13 -11.53 -28.68
C THR A 74 21.41 -11.16 -27.96
N VAL A 75 22.53 -11.46 -28.59
CA VAL A 75 23.85 -11.37 -27.98
C VAL A 75 24.79 -10.65 -28.92
N GLU A 76 25.64 -9.78 -28.37
CA GLU A 76 26.73 -9.14 -29.11
C GLU A 76 27.92 -10.08 -29.10
N LEU A 77 28.54 -10.26 -30.26
CA LEU A 77 29.73 -11.06 -30.45
C LEU A 77 30.99 -10.18 -30.44
N ASP A 78 32.19 -10.78 -30.30
CA ASP A 78 33.45 -10.02 -30.17
C ASP A 78 33.84 -9.22 -31.42
N ASP A 79 33.39 -9.67 -32.58
CA ASP A 79 33.50 -9.01 -33.89
C ASP A 79 32.47 -7.88 -34.09
N GLY A 80 31.56 -7.66 -33.13
CA GLY A 80 30.50 -6.64 -33.17
C GLY A 80 29.24 -7.06 -33.92
N SER A 81 29.16 -8.31 -34.40
CA SER A 81 27.94 -8.87 -34.95
C SER A 81 26.96 -9.29 -33.84
N VAL A 82 25.70 -9.58 -34.23
CA VAL A 82 24.63 -9.94 -33.30
C VAL A 82 24.08 -11.32 -33.63
N ALA A 83 23.96 -12.17 -32.63
CA ALA A 83 23.36 -13.51 -32.79
C ALA A 83 22.05 -13.63 -31.98
N ILE A 84 21.09 -14.40 -32.50
CA ILE A 84 19.89 -14.78 -31.76
C ILE A 84 20.13 -16.16 -31.14
N LEU A 85 19.94 -16.27 -29.84
CA LEU A 85 20.08 -17.53 -29.12
C LEU A 85 18.79 -17.89 -28.39
N GLY A 86 18.44 -19.17 -28.37
CA GLY A 86 17.48 -19.69 -27.38
C GLY A 86 18.11 -19.75 -25.99
N SER A 87 17.30 -19.72 -24.93
CA SER A 87 17.83 -19.66 -23.55
C SER A 87 18.80 -20.80 -23.20
N LYS A 88 18.51 -22.04 -23.63
CA LYS A 88 19.42 -23.19 -23.43
C LYS A 88 20.70 -23.06 -24.25
N CYS A 89 20.58 -22.61 -25.51
CA CYS A 89 21.72 -22.45 -26.40
C CYS A 89 22.70 -21.37 -25.91
N GLY A 90 22.20 -20.30 -25.30
CA GLY A 90 23.01 -19.31 -24.59
C GLY A 90 23.82 -19.95 -23.47
N ALA A 91 23.17 -20.69 -22.57
CA ALA A 91 23.85 -21.40 -21.47
C ALA A 91 24.96 -22.33 -21.97
N ASP A 92 24.67 -23.11 -23.01
CA ASP A 92 25.66 -24.00 -23.62
C ASP A 92 26.83 -23.23 -24.27
N LEU A 93 26.65 -21.95 -24.65
CA LEU A 93 27.65 -21.16 -25.37
C LEU A 93 28.62 -20.47 -24.42
N TRP A 94 28.11 -19.88 -23.34
CA TRP A 94 28.93 -19.29 -22.29
C TRP A 94 29.50 -20.33 -21.32
N GLY A 95 28.88 -21.51 -21.22
CA GLY A 95 29.34 -22.57 -20.32
C GLY A 95 29.30 -22.11 -18.86
N GLN A 96 30.44 -22.19 -18.16
CA GLN A 96 30.51 -21.88 -16.73
C GLN A 96 30.20 -20.42 -16.40
N SER A 97 30.48 -19.48 -17.31
CA SER A 97 30.23 -18.04 -17.09
C SER A 97 28.77 -17.62 -17.35
N TRP A 98 27.92 -18.54 -17.84
CA TRP A 98 26.52 -18.25 -18.17
C TRP A 98 25.76 -17.62 -17.00
N HIS A 99 25.94 -18.18 -15.79
CA HIS A 99 25.20 -17.73 -14.62
C HIS A 99 25.51 -16.28 -14.26
N ASP A 100 26.77 -15.88 -14.35
CA ASP A 100 27.20 -14.51 -14.04
C ASP A 100 26.67 -13.53 -15.09
N ILE A 101 26.82 -13.84 -16.38
CA ILE A 101 26.32 -13.01 -17.49
C ILE A 101 24.80 -12.83 -17.44
N ALA A 102 24.07 -13.93 -17.19
CA ALA A 102 22.62 -13.88 -17.09
C ALA A 102 22.16 -13.12 -15.84
N ALA A 103 22.87 -13.25 -14.71
CA ALA A 103 22.58 -12.51 -13.49
C ALA A 103 22.82 -11.00 -13.68
N ASP A 104 23.94 -10.62 -14.29
CA ASP A 104 24.26 -9.22 -14.59
C ASP A 104 23.22 -8.59 -15.51
N PHE A 105 22.86 -9.26 -16.61
CA PHE A 105 21.79 -8.79 -17.49
C PHE A 105 20.44 -8.70 -16.77
N GLY A 106 20.13 -9.67 -15.89
CA GLY A 106 18.92 -9.63 -15.05
C GLY A 106 18.87 -8.40 -14.14
N ILE A 107 20.02 -8.02 -13.55
CA ILE A 107 20.16 -6.81 -12.74
C ILE A 107 19.95 -5.56 -13.61
N GLU A 108 20.50 -5.51 -14.82
CA GLU A 108 20.29 -4.39 -15.76
C GLU A 108 18.82 -4.24 -16.16
N LEU A 109 18.19 -5.35 -16.56
CA LEU A 109 16.79 -5.40 -16.98
C LEU A 109 15.88 -4.88 -15.88
N GLU A 110 16.10 -5.38 -14.66
CA GLU A 110 15.30 -4.96 -13.52
C GLU A 110 15.56 -3.49 -13.15
N ARG A 111 16.81 -3.04 -13.17
CA ARG A 111 17.16 -1.63 -12.93
C ARG A 111 16.47 -0.72 -13.95
N ALA A 112 16.49 -1.07 -15.22
CA ALA A 112 15.79 -0.33 -16.27
C ALA A 112 14.28 -0.28 -16.02
N GLY A 113 13.65 -1.42 -15.70
CA GLY A 113 12.22 -1.47 -15.38
C GLY A 113 11.84 -0.56 -14.20
N ILE A 114 12.68 -0.50 -13.16
CA ILE A 114 12.47 0.41 -12.02
C ILE A 114 12.60 1.88 -12.44
N ILE A 115 13.65 2.22 -13.21
CA ILE A 115 13.89 3.59 -13.67
C ILE A 115 12.73 4.08 -14.56
N ILE A 116 12.34 3.28 -15.56
CA ILE A 116 11.22 3.58 -16.45
C ILE A 116 9.92 3.74 -15.64
N GLY A 117 9.70 2.86 -14.66
CA GLY A 117 8.59 2.95 -13.72
C GLY A 117 8.54 4.30 -12.99
N PHE A 118 9.67 4.75 -12.43
CA PHE A 118 9.76 6.06 -11.78
C PHE A 118 9.50 7.20 -12.78
N SER A 119 10.16 7.19 -13.94
CA SER A 119 9.98 8.22 -14.97
C SER A 119 8.51 8.40 -15.38
N ARG A 120 7.75 7.29 -15.46
CA ARG A 120 6.31 7.32 -15.77
C ARG A 120 5.46 7.94 -14.67
N ILE A 121 5.75 7.65 -13.39
CA ILE A 121 4.90 8.07 -12.26
C ILE A 121 5.28 9.43 -11.67
N LEU A 122 6.52 9.90 -11.87
CA LEU A 122 7.05 11.11 -11.22
C LEU A 122 6.20 12.39 -11.43
N PRO A 123 5.74 12.71 -12.66
CA PRO A 123 4.91 13.90 -12.87
C PRO A 123 3.60 13.84 -12.07
N GLU A 124 2.94 12.67 -12.08
CA GLU A 124 1.69 12.47 -11.35
C GLU A 124 1.93 12.47 -9.84
N LEU A 125 3.03 11.89 -9.34
CA LEU A 125 3.38 11.95 -7.91
C LEU A 125 3.54 13.39 -7.44
N LYS A 126 4.22 14.25 -8.22
CA LYS A 126 4.37 15.67 -7.89
C LYS A 126 3.00 16.36 -7.84
N ALA A 127 2.14 16.12 -8.83
CA ALA A 127 0.78 16.67 -8.86
C ALA A 127 -0.07 16.20 -7.67
N VAL A 128 0.02 14.92 -7.29
CA VAL A 128 -0.65 14.35 -6.12
C VAL A 128 -0.18 15.03 -4.84
N ILE A 129 1.12 15.20 -4.62
CA ILE A 129 1.67 15.89 -3.44
C ILE A 129 1.09 17.32 -3.33
N THR A 130 1.12 18.08 -4.44
CA THR A 130 0.56 19.44 -4.46
C THR A 130 -0.94 19.46 -4.15
N ALA A 131 -1.70 18.48 -4.64
CA ALA A 131 -3.13 18.37 -4.34
C ALA A 131 -3.39 18.00 -2.87
N LEU A 132 -2.57 17.08 -2.32
CA LEU A 132 -2.68 16.64 -0.93
C LEU A 132 -2.42 17.78 0.04
N GLU A 133 -1.49 18.70 -0.22
CA GLU A 133 -1.24 19.86 0.67
C GLU A 133 -2.50 20.67 1.01
N LYS A 134 -3.51 20.67 0.14
CA LYS A 134 -4.82 21.30 0.40
C LYS A 134 -5.61 20.62 1.52
N TRP A 135 -5.31 19.38 1.87
CA TRP A 135 -5.94 18.64 2.98
C TRP A 135 -5.44 19.08 4.35
N ARG A 136 -4.22 19.67 4.43
CA ARG A 136 -3.53 19.96 5.69
C ARG A 136 -4.38 20.79 6.68
N PRO A 137 -5.10 21.86 6.29
CA PRO A 137 -5.96 22.60 7.21
C PRO A 137 -7.06 21.72 7.80
N THR A 138 -7.80 20.98 6.98
CA THR A 138 -8.85 20.06 7.46
C THR A 138 -8.29 19.03 8.42
N ILE A 139 -7.15 18.41 8.11
CA ILE A 139 -6.54 17.38 8.95
C ILE A 139 -6.20 17.96 10.33
N ARG A 140 -5.63 19.17 10.38
CA ARG A 140 -5.35 19.86 11.64
C ARG A 140 -6.61 20.16 12.43
N THR A 141 -7.68 20.60 11.76
CA THR A 141 -8.98 20.83 12.38
C THR A 141 -9.55 19.56 13.00
N VAL A 142 -9.52 18.44 12.28
CA VAL A 142 -9.99 17.13 12.79
C VAL A 142 -9.11 16.63 13.93
N ALA A 143 -7.78 16.71 13.81
CA ALA A 143 -6.85 16.28 14.87
C ALA A 143 -6.98 17.15 16.13
N LYS A 144 -7.22 18.46 16.00
CA LYS A 144 -7.53 19.36 17.11
C LYS A 144 -8.84 18.95 17.78
N ASN A 145 -9.87 18.62 17.01
CA ASN A 145 -11.15 18.18 17.53
C ASN A 145 -11.06 16.85 18.28
N GLN A 146 -10.31 15.87 17.77
CA GLN A 146 -10.01 14.62 18.50
C GLN A 146 -9.36 14.90 19.85
N ARG A 147 -8.31 15.75 19.89
CA ARG A 147 -7.62 16.13 21.13
C ARG A 147 -8.53 16.90 22.09
N GLN A 148 -9.35 17.81 21.57
CA GLN A 148 -10.34 18.53 22.37
C GLN A 148 -11.34 17.57 22.99
N PHE A 149 -11.90 16.64 22.23
CA PHE A 149 -12.82 15.64 22.76
C PHE A 149 -12.13 14.83 23.85
N GLN A 150 -10.94 14.29 23.58
CA GLN A 150 -10.17 13.54 24.56
C GLN A 150 -9.89 14.32 25.85
N GLY A 151 -9.62 15.63 25.78
CA GLY A 151 -9.39 16.46 26.97
C GLY A 151 -10.67 16.84 27.72
N VAL A 152 -11.76 17.10 27.00
CA VAL A 152 -13.02 17.57 27.57
C VAL A 152 -13.83 16.41 28.17
N MET A 153 -13.88 15.26 27.49
CA MET A 153 -14.60 14.06 27.92
C MET A 153 -13.72 12.80 27.78
N PRO A 154 -12.67 12.65 28.60
CA PRO A 154 -11.65 11.60 28.43
C PRO A 154 -12.22 10.18 28.53
N GLU A 155 -13.13 9.94 29.48
CA GLU A 155 -13.72 8.63 29.70
C GLU A 155 -14.66 8.23 28.54
N THR A 156 -15.54 9.13 28.12
CA THR A 156 -16.39 8.94 26.94
C THR A 156 -15.55 8.67 25.69
N PHE A 157 -14.51 9.47 25.46
CA PHE A 157 -13.60 9.30 24.32
C PHE A 157 -12.92 7.93 24.35
N ARG A 158 -12.42 7.50 25.52
CA ARG A 158 -11.80 6.18 25.72
C ARG A 158 -12.76 5.05 25.38
N ARG A 159 -14.02 5.11 25.83
CA ARG A 159 -15.03 4.07 25.54
C ARG A 159 -15.42 4.04 24.07
N LEU A 160 -15.63 5.19 23.44
CA LEU A 160 -15.92 5.28 21.99
C LEU A 160 -14.74 4.74 21.16
N ARG A 161 -13.51 5.03 21.56
CA ARG A 161 -12.32 4.45 20.95
C ARG A 161 -12.26 2.93 21.11
N ASN A 162 -12.58 2.41 22.28
CA ASN A 162 -12.65 0.96 22.51
C ASN A 162 -13.73 0.30 21.64
N ALA A 163 -14.89 0.95 21.45
CA ALA A 163 -15.92 0.47 20.53
C ALA A 163 -15.46 0.53 19.07
N ALA A 164 -14.76 1.59 18.67
CA ALA A 164 -14.31 1.79 17.30
C ALA A 164 -13.31 0.75 16.80
N VAL A 165 -12.49 0.17 17.70
CA VAL A 165 -11.51 -0.87 17.36
C VAL A 165 -12.08 -2.30 17.39
N ARG A 166 -13.35 -2.49 17.80
CA ARG A 166 -14.02 -3.78 17.73
C ARG A 166 -14.31 -4.15 16.28
N VAL A 167 -14.31 -5.45 15.97
CA VAL A 167 -14.59 -5.98 14.62
C VAL A 167 -15.95 -5.52 14.09
N ASP A 168 -16.96 -5.48 14.96
CA ASP A 168 -18.35 -5.11 14.61
C ASP A 168 -18.70 -3.65 14.93
N ARG A 169 -17.72 -2.88 15.43
CA ARG A 169 -17.84 -1.46 15.81
C ARG A 169 -19.03 -1.19 16.71
N ALA A 170 -19.44 -2.18 17.50
CA ALA A 170 -20.67 -2.11 18.26
C ALA A 170 -20.48 -1.34 19.57
N LEU A 171 -21.48 -0.50 19.86
CA LEU A 171 -21.74 0.03 21.18
C LEU A 171 -22.45 -1.06 21.98
N MET A 172 -21.73 -1.65 22.94
CA MET A 172 -22.21 -2.73 23.80
C MET A 172 -22.55 -2.19 25.18
N VAL A 173 -23.59 -2.71 25.82
CA VAL A 173 -23.86 -2.49 27.25
C VAL A 173 -23.73 -3.80 28.00
N HIS A 174 -23.14 -3.74 29.19
CA HIS A 174 -23.07 -4.86 30.11
C HIS A 174 -24.30 -4.85 31.02
N GLN A 175 -25.20 -5.81 30.83
CA GLN A 175 -26.39 -5.95 31.66
C GLN A 175 -26.23 -7.17 32.58
N GLN A 176 -26.59 -7.01 33.85
CA GLN A 176 -26.81 -8.16 34.74
C GLN A 176 -28.11 -8.84 34.33
N VAL A 177 -27.99 -10.07 33.83
CA VAL A 177 -29.11 -10.92 33.49
C VAL A 177 -29.14 -12.06 34.50
N ARG A 178 -30.33 -12.39 34.99
CA ARG A 178 -30.53 -13.48 35.93
C ARG A 178 -30.10 -14.81 35.30
N ASP A 179 -29.20 -15.52 35.96
CA ASP A 179 -28.64 -16.79 35.49
C ASP A 179 -29.55 -17.96 35.91
N LEU A 180 -30.61 -18.16 35.12
CA LEU A 180 -31.60 -19.20 35.37
C LEU A 180 -31.01 -20.61 35.32
N ILE A 181 -29.90 -20.82 34.58
CA ILE A 181 -29.24 -22.11 34.48
C ILE A 181 -28.59 -22.44 35.82
N LYS A 182 -27.83 -21.49 36.37
CA LYS A 182 -27.17 -21.66 37.66
C LYS A 182 -28.16 -21.77 38.82
N GLU A 183 -29.29 -21.06 38.76
CA GLU A 183 -30.37 -21.21 39.74
C GLU A 183 -31.00 -22.60 39.69
N ALA A 184 -31.31 -23.10 38.49
CA ALA A 184 -31.84 -24.45 38.31
C ALA A 184 -30.83 -25.54 38.72
N GLU A 185 -29.52 -25.30 38.55
CA GLU A 185 -28.47 -26.18 39.08
C GLU A 185 -28.40 -26.18 40.60
N TYR A 186 -28.54 -25.01 41.22
CA TYR A 186 -28.59 -24.87 42.68
C TYR A 186 -29.80 -25.58 43.27
N GLU A 187 -30.99 -25.36 42.70
CA GLU A 187 -32.24 -26.00 43.12
C GLU A 187 -32.14 -27.53 43.02
N ARG A 188 -31.60 -28.05 41.92
CA ARG A 188 -31.36 -29.49 41.77
C ARG A 188 -30.40 -30.06 42.82
N ARG A 189 -29.43 -29.28 43.28
CA ARG A 189 -28.41 -29.71 44.24
C ARG A 189 -28.89 -29.65 45.69
N TYR A 190 -29.64 -28.61 46.05
CA TYR A 190 -29.99 -28.32 47.45
C TYR A 190 -31.48 -28.50 47.77
N GLY A 191 -32.32 -28.75 46.76
CA GLY A 191 -33.75 -29.00 46.93
C GLY A 191 -34.59 -27.75 47.22
N ASN A 192 -34.00 -26.55 47.13
CA ASN A 192 -34.66 -25.27 47.35
C ASN A 192 -34.12 -24.17 46.43
N ALA A 193 -34.94 -23.15 46.19
CA ALA A 193 -34.53 -21.96 45.46
C ALA A 193 -33.42 -21.20 46.21
N PRO A 194 -32.43 -20.62 45.50
CA PRO A 194 -31.40 -19.83 46.14
C PRO A 194 -32.03 -18.60 46.81
N SER A 195 -31.54 -18.25 48.01
CA SER A 195 -32.04 -17.09 48.76
C SER A 195 -31.73 -15.75 48.07
N THR A 196 -30.75 -15.73 47.18
CA THR A 196 -30.42 -14.60 46.31
C THR A 196 -30.31 -15.07 44.86
N PRO A 197 -30.91 -14.35 43.89
CA PRO A 197 -30.76 -14.70 42.48
C PRO A 197 -29.29 -14.71 42.04
N PHE A 198 -28.95 -15.64 41.15
CA PHE A 198 -27.66 -15.60 40.48
C PHE A 198 -27.73 -14.67 39.29
N TYR A 199 -26.67 -13.90 39.06
CA TYR A 199 -26.55 -13.01 37.92
C TYR A 199 -25.30 -13.32 37.12
N VAL A 200 -25.42 -13.21 35.80
CA VAL A 200 -24.32 -13.23 34.85
C VAL A 200 -24.30 -11.92 34.09
N MET A 201 -23.09 -11.41 33.78
CA MET A 201 -22.94 -10.25 32.92
C MET A 201 -23.14 -10.68 31.47
N HIS A 202 -24.11 -10.10 30.79
CA HIS A 202 -24.33 -10.32 29.36
C HIS A 202 -24.02 -9.03 28.59
N GLU A 203 -23.19 -9.14 27.54
CA GLU A 203 -22.97 -8.02 26.61
C GLU A 203 -24.12 -7.97 25.60
N ARG A 204 -24.79 -6.82 25.48
CA ARG A 204 -25.84 -6.61 24.46
C ARG A 204 -25.44 -5.50 23.51
N LYS A 205 -25.46 -5.78 22.20
CA LYS A 205 -25.31 -4.76 21.17
C LYS A 205 -26.49 -3.79 21.21
N VAL A 206 -26.20 -2.51 21.41
CA VAL A 206 -27.19 -1.43 21.37
C VAL A 206 -27.23 -0.82 19.98
N HIS A 207 -26.06 -0.46 19.46
CA HIS A 207 -25.94 0.18 18.15
C HIS A 207 -24.57 -0.06 17.50
N GLU A 208 -24.42 0.27 16.21
CA GLU A 208 -23.13 0.37 15.54
C GLU A 208 -22.64 1.83 15.61
N LEU A 209 -21.39 2.05 15.97
CA LEU A 209 -20.82 3.40 16.06
C LEU A 209 -20.61 3.98 14.65
N GLN A 210 -21.47 4.91 14.23
CA GLN A 210 -21.24 5.63 12.98
C GLN A 210 -20.07 6.61 13.16
N GLY A 211 -19.26 6.73 12.12
CA GLY A 211 -18.04 7.54 12.18
C GLY A 211 -16.95 6.96 13.09
N TYR A 212 -16.94 5.65 13.35
CA TYR A 212 -15.92 4.97 14.18
C TYR A 212 -14.46 5.32 13.80
N ALA A 213 -14.16 5.54 12.50
CA ALA A 213 -12.82 5.87 12.03
C ALA A 213 -12.29 7.21 12.60
N PHE A 214 -13.17 8.09 13.09
CA PHE A 214 -12.80 9.28 13.85
C PHE A 214 -12.12 8.95 15.19
N PHE A 215 -12.39 7.78 15.78
CA PHE A 215 -11.74 7.35 17.02
C PHE A 215 -10.68 6.26 16.80
N GLU A 216 -10.86 5.43 15.78
CA GLU A 216 -9.93 4.33 15.46
C GLU A 216 -8.53 4.85 15.13
N HIS A 217 -8.45 5.89 14.29
CA HIS A 217 -7.18 6.45 13.83
C HIS A 217 -6.75 7.61 14.73
N SER A 218 -5.92 7.30 15.73
CA SER A 218 -5.20 8.33 16.50
C SER A 218 -4.08 8.96 15.66
N ASN A 219 -3.76 10.23 15.92
CA ASN A 219 -2.61 10.92 15.32
C ASN A 219 -2.67 11.01 13.79
N ILE A 220 -3.84 11.34 13.22
CA ILE A 220 -4.01 11.46 11.76
C ILE A 220 -3.06 12.50 11.12
N GLU A 221 -2.64 13.52 11.86
CA GLU A 221 -1.63 14.50 11.40
C GLU A 221 -0.27 13.82 11.18
N VAL A 222 0.16 12.95 12.09
CA VAL A 222 1.40 12.17 11.95
C VAL A 222 1.31 11.20 10.78
N LEU A 223 0.17 10.50 10.61
CA LEU A 223 -0.03 9.60 9.46
C LEU A 223 0.06 10.33 8.13
N TYR A 224 -0.53 11.53 8.07
CA TYR A 224 -0.50 12.39 6.89
C TYR A 224 0.91 12.91 6.60
N ASP A 225 1.62 13.42 7.59
CA ASP A 225 3.00 13.92 7.41
C ASP A 225 3.96 12.81 7.00
N LEU A 226 3.85 11.61 7.60
CA LEU A 226 4.62 10.44 7.18
C LEU A 226 4.33 10.03 5.74
N ALA A 227 3.06 10.08 5.32
CA ALA A 227 2.70 9.78 3.94
C ALA A 227 3.31 10.81 2.97
N LEU A 228 3.22 12.11 3.27
CA LEU A 228 3.84 13.14 2.46
C LEU A 228 5.37 13.01 2.41
N GLN A 229 6.01 12.67 3.52
CA GLN A 229 7.45 12.43 3.59
C GLN A 229 7.87 11.26 2.70
N ASP A 230 7.15 10.14 2.75
CA ASP A 230 7.43 8.98 1.90
C ASP A 230 7.24 9.30 0.41
N LEU A 231 6.19 10.07 0.07
CA LEU A 231 5.96 10.53 -1.32
C LEU A 231 7.07 11.49 -1.79
N ALA A 232 7.44 12.47 -0.97
CA ALA A 232 8.51 13.42 -1.30
C ALA A 232 9.86 12.71 -1.49
N ALA A 233 10.18 11.77 -0.60
CA ALA A 233 11.41 10.97 -0.72
C ALA A 233 11.40 10.08 -1.98
N ALA A 234 10.24 9.54 -2.38
CA ALA A 234 10.13 8.81 -3.64
C ALA A 234 10.32 9.73 -4.85
N VAL A 235 9.84 10.97 -4.80
CA VAL A 235 10.08 11.97 -5.87
C VAL A 235 11.56 12.35 -5.95
N GLU A 236 12.22 12.59 -4.82
CA GLU A 236 13.65 12.90 -4.76
C GLU A 236 14.48 11.76 -5.37
N VAL A 237 14.25 10.54 -4.90
CA VAL A 237 14.97 9.34 -5.34
C VAL A 237 14.69 9.02 -6.81
N GLY A 238 13.43 9.15 -7.25
CA GLY A 238 13.06 8.94 -8.64
C GLY A 238 13.63 10.01 -9.59
N SER A 239 13.82 11.24 -9.11
CA SER A 239 14.40 12.31 -9.94
C SER A 239 15.89 12.11 -10.20
N ASN A 240 16.60 11.36 -9.33
CA ASN A 240 18.05 11.14 -9.40
C ASN A 240 18.43 9.66 -9.29
N THR A 241 17.78 8.78 -10.07
CA THR A 241 17.93 7.32 -9.96
C THR A 241 19.38 6.82 -10.00
N GLN A 242 20.25 7.51 -10.74
CA GLN A 242 21.67 7.15 -10.93
C GLN A 242 22.49 7.26 -9.63
N LEU A 243 22.08 8.13 -8.70
CA LEU A 243 22.74 8.33 -7.40
C LEU A 243 22.28 7.31 -6.35
N HIS A 244 21.40 6.38 -6.72
CA HIS A 244 20.76 5.48 -5.78
C HIS A 244 20.91 4.01 -6.20
N SER A 245 21.11 3.17 -5.19
CA SER A 245 21.15 1.73 -5.37
C SER A 245 19.79 1.19 -5.77
N GLN A 246 19.77 0.07 -6.49
CA GLN A 246 18.53 -0.61 -6.89
C GLN A 246 17.65 -0.97 -5.69
N HIS A 247 18.26 -1.42 -4.60
CA HIS A 247 17.55 -1.71 -3.36
C HIS A 247 16.82 -0.45 -2.83
N LYS A 248 17.48 0.71 -2.81
CA LYS A 248 16.86 1.97 -2.39
C LYS A 248 15.69 2.36 -3.29
N LEU A 249 15.83 2.22 -4.61
CA LEU A 249 14.74 2.48 -5.56
C LEU A 249 13.52 1.58 -5.30
N ARG A 250 13.74 0.27 -5.10
CA ARG A 250 12.66 -0.69 -4.77
C ARG A 250 11.97 -0.34 -3.46
N MET A 251 12.74 -0.01 -2.42
CA MET A 251 12.22 0.37 -1.12
C MET A 251 11.32 1.61 -1.23
N HIS A 252 11.75 2.66 -1.93
CA HIS A 252 10.91 3.86 -2.12
C HIS A 252 9.68 3.61 -2.97
N ARG A 253 9.75 2.68 -3.94
CA ARG A 253 8.57 2.23 -4.68
C ARG A 253 7.58 1.50 -3.77
N ALA A 254 8.04 0.64 -2.87
CA ALA A 254 7.19 -0.05 -1.90
C ALA A 254 6.51 0.93 -0.94
N LYS A 255 7.25 1.94 -0.46
CA LYS A 255 6.74 3.02 0.40
C LYS A 255 5.58 3.82 -0.20
N LEU A 256 5.42 3.84 -1.53
CA LEU A 256 4.24 4.45 -2.16
C LEU A 256 2.94 3.72 -1.76
N GLY A 257 3.00 2.40 -1.58
CA GLY A 257 1.89 1.59 -1.07
C GLY A 257 1.56 1.94 0.38
N ASP A 258 2.58 2.03 1.24
CA ASP A 258 2.41 2.42 2.65
C ASP A 258 1.84 3.85 2.78
N ALA A 259 2.34 4.80 1.97
CA ALA A 259 1.84 6.16 1.93
C ALA A 259 0.36 6.22 1.52
N MET A 260 -0.03 5.42 0.53
CA MET A 260 -1.42 5.29 0.11
C MET A 260 -2.32 4.75 1.24
N GLU A 261 -1.92 3.69 1.93
CA GLU A 261 -2.68 3.13 3.05
C GLU A 261 -2.88 4.16 4.17
N ARG A 262 -1.83 4.93 4.50
CA ARG A 262 -1.92 6.03 5.47
C ARG A 262 -2.89 7.12 5.02
N LEU A 263 -2.84 7.52 3.76
CA LEU A 263 -3.77 8.52 3.20
C LEU A 263 -5.21 8.02 3.18
N GLU A 264 -5.45 6.74 2.92
CA GLU A 264 -6.79 6.13 3.00
C GLU A 264 -7.35 6.19 4.42
N ARG A 265 -6.53 5.89 5.44
CA ARG A 265 -6.89 6.03 6.87
C ARG A 265 -7.18 7.48 7.24
N VAL A 266 -6.34 8.43 6.82
CA VAL A 266 -6.57 9.87 7.05
C VAL A 266 -7.88 10.32 6.42
N ALA A 267 -8.12 9.96 5.16
CA ALA A 267 -9.35 10.32 4.45
C ALA A 267 -10.60 9.69 5.11
N SER A 268 -10.48 8.45 5.60
CA SER A 268 -11.53 7.77 6.35
C SER A 268 -11.88 8.51 7.64
N ALA A 269 -10.87 8.88 8.45
CA ALA A 269 -11.06 9.63 9.69
C ALA A 269 -11.69 11.01 9.44
N VAL A 270 -11.27 11.72 8.39
CA VAL A 270 -11.87 13.01 8.02
C VAL A 270 -13.35 12.85 7.69
N ARG A 271 -13.72 11.92 6.79
CA ARG A 271 -15.14 11.67 6.45
C ARG A 271 -15.97 11.23 7.65
N ALA A 272 -15.37 10.48 8.56
CA ALA A 272 -16.04 9.95 9.73
C ALA A 272 -16.52 11.04 10.71
N VAL A 273 -15.94 12.25 10.68
CA VAL A 273 -16.40 13.38 11.50
C VAL A 273 -17.88 13.69 11.25
N GLN A 274 -18.29 13.81 9.99
CA GLN A 274 -19.69 14.11 9.65
C GLN A 274 -20.65 13.01 10.09
N LEU A 275 -20.25 11.75 9.91
CA LEU A 275 -21.06 10.61 10.31
C LEU A 275 -21.18 10.53 11.84
N PHE A 276 -20.10 10.81 12.55
CA PHE A 276 -20.12 10.79 14.01
C PHE A 276 -21.01 11.90 14.60
N TYR A 277 -20.88 13.12 14.09
CA TYR A 277 -21.64 14.29 14.56
C TYR A 277 -23.06 14.40 13.95
N ALA A 278 -23.52 13.40 13.20
CA ALA A 278 -24.91 13.34 12.78
C ALA A 278 -25.83 13.19 14.00
N SER A 279 -26.93 13.96 14.06
CA SER A 279 -27.82 14.03 15.23
C SER A 279 -28.33 12.65 15.66
N ASP A 280 -28.76 11.82 14.72
CA ASP A 280 -29.22 10.44 15.00
C ASP A 280 -28.13 9.57 15.65
N ASN A 281 -26.88 9.73 15.23
CA ASN A 281 -25.76 8.99 15.82
C ASN A 281 -25.43 9.52 17.22
N LEU A 282 -25.41 10.85 17.41
CA LEU A 282 -25.16 11.47 18.71
C LEU A 282 -26.23 11.09 19.74
N VAL A 283 -27.51 11.03 19.36
CA VAL A 283 -28.60 10.53 20.23
C VAL A 283 -28.33 9.09 20.68
N ARG A 284 -27.94 8.22 19.75
CA ARG A 284 -27.65 6.81 20.08
C ARG A 284 -26.41 6.66 20.96
N VAL A 285 -25.39 7.47 20.72
CA VAL A 285 -24.17 7.53 21.54
C VAL A 285 -24.50 8.02 22.95
N ALA A 286 -25.28 9.10 23.09
CA ALA A 286 -25.73 9.62 24.38
C ALA A 286 -26.48 8.55 25.19
N HIS A 287 -27.52 7.94 24.60
CA HIS A 287 -28.30 6.87 25.25
C HIS A 287 -27.44 5.65 25.62
N TRP A 288 -26.45 5.31 24.79
CA TRP A 288 -25.53 4.23 25.09
C TRP A 288 -24.65 4.57 26.29
N ILE A 289 -24.09 5.78 26.32
CA ILE A 289 -23.24 6.24 27.42
C ILE A 289 -24.02 6.26 28.74
N GLU A 290 -25.23 6.82 28.78
CA GLU A 290 -26.04 6.92 30.00
C GLU A 290 -26.36 5.54 30.60
N ARG A 291 -26.49 4.52 29.73
CA ARG A 291 -26.68 3.13 30.16
C ARG A 291 -25.40 2.46 30.65
N ASP A 292 -24.27 2.78 30.01
CA ASP A 292 -22.97 2.17 30.28
C ASP A 292 -22.19 2.87 31.43
N MET A 293 -22.54 4.12 31.72
CA MET A 293 -21.93 4.98 32.74
C MET A 293 -23.02 5.61 33.62
N PRO A 294 -23.50 4.89 34.65
CA PRO A 294 -24.53 5.40 35.55
C PRO A 294 -24.13 6.73 36.19
N GLY A 295 -25.03 7.71 36.18
CA GLY A 295 -24.81 9.05 36.74
C GLY A 295 -24.30 10.08 35.74
N GLU A 296 -23.97 9.67 34.52
CA GLU A 296 -23.73 10.59 33.42
C GLU A 296 -25.03 10.83 32.65
N GLU A 297 -25.31 12.09 32.32
CA GLU A 297 -26.46 12.50 31.51
C GLU A 297 -25.97 13.36 30.34
N PHE A 298 -26.55 13.17 29.15
CA PHE A 298 -26.11 13.84 27.94
C PHE A 298 -27.24 14.52 27.19
N GLU A 299 -26.99 15.76 26.76
CA GLU A 299 -27.84 16.51 25.86
C GLU A 299 -27.20 16.57 24.46
N VAL A 300 -28.03 16.34 23.44
CA VAL A 300 -27.62 16.40 22.03
C VAL A 300 -28.13 17.71 21.43
N GLY A 301 -27.20 18.58 21.07
CA GLY A 301 -27.50 19.82 20.33
C GLY A 301 -27.19 19.67 18.84
N ASP A 302 -27.32 20.76 18.10
CA ASP A 302 -26.94 20.81 16.68
C ASP A 302 -25.44 20.48 16.50
N HIS A 303 -25.17 19.27 16.00
CA HIS A 303 -23.83 18.70 15.86
C HIS A 303 -22.96 18.79 17.13
N ALA A 304 -23.58 18.65 18.31
CA ALA A 304 -22.94 18.82 19.60
C ALA A 304 -23.39 17.76 20.60
N LEU A 305 -22.45 17.30 21.43
CA LEU A 305 -22.72 16.44 22.58
C LEU A 305 -22.29 17.17 23.85
N THR A 306 -23.23 17.40 24.76
CA THR A 306 -23.02 18.08 26.04
C THR A 306 -23.22 17.08 27.17
N ASN A 307 -22.27 16.99 28.08
CA ASN A 307 -22.43 16.25 29.33
C ASN A 307 -23.06 17.20 30.36
N LEU A 308 -24.27 16.88 30.82
CA LEU A 308 -25.07 17.76 31.69
C LEU A 308 -24.47 17.88 33.09
N HIS A 309 -23.83 16.84 33.59
CA HIS A 309 -23.20 16.85 34.92
C HIS A 309 -21.99 17.80 34.97
N SER A 310 -21.13 17.74 33.97
CA SER A 310 -19.89 18.54 33.90
C SER A 310 -20.05 19.89 33.18
N GLY A 311 -21.18 20.12 32.50
CA GLY A 311 -21.42 21.29 31.65
C GLY A 311 -20.50 21.37 30.42
N ARG A 312 -19.78 20.29 30.12
CA ARG A 312 -18.77 20.25 29.06
C ARG A 312 -19.41 19.87 27.73
N THR A 313 -18.97 20.50 26.64
CA THR A 313 -19.51 20.26 25.30
C THR A 313 -18.41 19.98 24.29
N VAL A 314 -18.63 18.99 23.44
CA VAL A 314 -17.84 18.74 22.22
C VAL A 314 -18.72 18.97 21.01
N ARG A 315 -18.20 19.68 20.00
CA ARG A 315 -18.95 20.10 18.81
C ARG A 315 -18.21 19.74 17.54
N MET A 316 -18.94 19.54 16.46
CA MET A 316 -18.34 19.45 15.13
C MET A 316 -17.55 20.74 14.84
N PRO A 317 -16.34 20.65 14.24
CA PRO A 317 -15.57 21.85 13.92
C PRO A 317 -16.28 22.73 12.90
N GLN A 318 -16.38 24.04 13.18
CA GLN A 318 -17.07 25.01 12.29
C GLN A 318 -16.36 25.19 10.94
N ASP A 319 -15.05 24.99 10.92
CA ASP A 319 -14.18 25.08 9.76
C ASP A 319 -13.97 23.73 9.05
N TYR A 320 -14.71 22.69 9.45
CA TYR A 320 -14.62 21.38 8.81
C TYR A 320 -15.02 21.45 7.33
N ARG A 321 -14.18 20.86 6.47
CA ARG A 321 -14.45 20.68 5.04
C ARG A 321 -14.11 19.27 4.63
N MET A 322 -14.96 18.65 3.81
CA MET A 322 -14.64 17.34 3.23
C MET A 322 -13.40 17.47 2.33
N VAL A 323 -12.48 16.51 2.42
CA VAL A 323 -11.32 16.42 1.53
C VAL A 323 -11.68 15.74 0.22
N ASP A 324 -11.17 16.25 -0.90
CA ASP A 324 -11.24 15.58 -2.19
C ASP A 324 -10.32 14.35 -2.17
N ILE A 325 -10.91 13.16 -2.31
CA ILE A 325 -10.22 11.86 -2.22
C ILE A 325 -9.55 11.43 -3.53
N GLU A 326 -9.77 12.15 -4.62
CA GLU A 326 -9.21 11.81 -5.93
C GLU A 326 -7.67 11.70 -5.94
N PRO A 327 -6.89 12.57 -5.27
CA PRO A 327 -5.43 12.42 -5.21
C PRO A 327 -4.99 11.05 -4.66
N ALA A 328 -5.64 10.55 -3.60
CA ALA A 328 -5.33 9.23 -3.03
C ALA A 328 -5.72 8.09 -3.99
N ARG A 329 -6.85 8.22 -4.70
CA ARG A 329 -7.27 7.24 -5.73
C ARG A 329 -6.31 7.21 -6.91
N ARG A 330 -5.78 8.36 -7.34
CA ARG A 330 -4.77 8.44 -8.40
C ARG A 330 -3.47 7.76 -7.96
N LEU A 331 -3.01 8.01 -6.73
CA LEU A 331 -1.85 7.31 -6.17
C LEU A 331 -2.03 5.79 -6.16
N LYS A 332 -3.23 5.30 -5.82
CA LYS A 332 -3.58 3.87 -5.89
C LYS A 332 -3.44 3.27 -7.29
N LYS A 333 -3.86 4.02 -8.32
CA LYS A 333 -3.67 3.58 -9.72
C LYS A 333 -2.19 3.51 -10.08
N LEU A 334 -1.38 4.45 -9.60
CA LEU A 334 0.08 4.45 -9.84
C LEU A 334 0.79 3.27 -9.16
N SER A 335 0.37 2.87 -7.96
CA SER A 335 1.01 1.75 -7.24
C SER A 335 0.71 0.39 -7.85
N HIS A 336 -0.41 0.24 -8.57
CA HIS A 336 -0.84 -1.02 -9.19
C HIS A 336 -0.52 -1.11 -10.69
N GLY A 337 -0.14 -0.01 -11.34
CA GLY A 337 0.29 0.00 -12.73
C GLY A 337 1.60 -0.78 -12.90
N ARG A 338 1.49 -2.04 -13.33
CA ARG A 338 2.61 -2.81 -13.88
C ARG A 338 2.80 -2.44 -15.34
#